data_AF-A0A920SBG8-F1
#
_entry.id   AF-A0A920SBG8-F1
#
_cell.length_a   1.000
_cell.length_b   1.000
_cell.length_c   1.000
_cell.angle_alpha   90.00
_cell.angle_beta   90.00
_cell.angle_gamma   90.00
#
_symmetry.space_group_name_H-M   'P 1'
#
loop_
_entity.id
_entity.type
_entity.pdbx_description
1 polymer ?
#
loop_
_entity_poly.entity_id
_entity_poly.type
_entity_poly.pdbx_seq_one_letter_code
_entity_poly.pdbx_strand_id
1 'polypeptide(L)'
;MKIGPKPVPAMPGSQRRGGPLTASVDLYESAISRGITGDSNPPEGFSAAGVSSLMTRLEENTQRVINLRQDIGDRLLSVFSGRCQDLTKLFEGLADKDWQKLCYHPGKGIPAATYVDLRLAELAIHEWEYAPN
;
A
#
# COMPACT_ATOMS: atom_id res chain seq x y z
N MET A 1 -5.39 -20.90 -26.76
CA MET A 1 -6.30 -19.76 -26.52
C MET A 1 -5.62 -18.84 -25.53
N LYS A 2 -5.01 -17.73 -25.98
CA LYS A 2 -4.40 -16.74 -25.08
C LYS A 2 -5.51 -15.79 -24.63
N ILE A 3 -5.86 -15.84 -23.35
CA ILE A 3 -6.78 -14.88 -22.75
C ILE A 3 -5.98 -13.58 -22.61
N GLY A 4 -6.19 -12.63 -23.53
CA GLY A 4 -5.65 -11.28 -23.40
C GLY A 4 -6.24 -10.57 -22.18
N PRO A 5 -5.56 -9.56 -21.63
CA PRO A 5 -6.10 -8.80 -20.51
C PRO A 5 -7.47 -8.23 -20.91
N LYS A 6 -8.48 -8.45 -20.05
CA LYS A 6 -9.81 -7.86 -20.26
C LYS A 6 -9.67 -6.34 -20.38
N PRO A 7 -10.39 -5.70 -21.30
CA PRO A 7 -10.37 -4.24 -21.42
C PRO A 7 -10.80 -3.62 -20.08
N VAL A 8 -9.96 -2.71 -19.57
CA VAL A 8 -10.26 -1.99 -18.34
C VAL A 8 -11.34 -0.95 -18.66
N PRO A 9 -12.49 -0.95 -17.97
CA PRO A 9 -13.50 0.08 -18.18
C PRO A 9 -12.94 1.47 -17.86
N ALA A 10 -13.30 2.46 -18.67
CA ALA A 10 -12.86 3.83 -18.48
C ALA A 10 -13.42 4.39 -17.16
N MET A 11 -12.54 4.62 -16.19
CA MET A 11 -12.91 5.19 -14.88
C MET A 11 -12.99 6.74 -14.96
N PRO A 12 -14.01 7.37 -14.33
CA PRO A 12 -14.12 8.83 -14.22
C PRO A 12 -12.86 9.51 -13.68
N GLY A 13 -12.63 10.79 -14.03
CA GLY A 13 -11.41 11.55 -13.69
C GLY A 13 -11.15 11.75 -12.19
N SER A 14 -12.20 11.90 -11.37
CA SER A 14 -12.12 11.92 -9.90
C SER A 14 -11.77 10.55 -9.31
N GLN A 15 -12.02 9.49 -10.08
CA GLN A 15 -11.82 8.11 -9.68
C GLN A 15 -10.45 7.59 -10.11
N ARG A 16 -9.64 8.37 -10.87
CA ARG A 16 -8.30 7.97 -11.34
C ARG A 16 -7.18 8.21 -10.32
N ARG A 17 -7.45 8.97 -9.26
CA ARG A 17 -6.47 9.44 -8.28
C ARG A 17 -6.78 8.79 -6.92
N GLY A 18 -5.80 8.26 -6.17
CA GLY A 18 -6.04 7.56 -4.88
C GLY A 18 -5.93 6.03 -4.81
N GLY A 19 -5.94 5.31 -5.93
CA GLY A 19 -5.65 3.87 -5.97
C GLY A 19 -4.26 3.52 -5.41
N PRO A 20 -3.20 4.26 -5.78
CA PRO A 20 -1.87 4.10 -5.19
C PRO A 20 -1.88 4.25 -3.67
N LEU A 21 -2.50 5.30 -3.13
CA LEU A 21 -2.60 5.53 -1.68
C LEU A 21 -3.36 4.42 -0.95
N THR A 22 -4.40 3.88 -1.58
CA THR A 22 -5.16 2.76 -1.00
C THR A 22 -4.34 1.47 -0.98
N ALA A 23 -3.56 1.20 -2.03
CA ALA A 23 -2.65 0.07 -2.09
C ALA A 23 -1.45 0.19 -1.13
N SER A 24 -0.95 1.42 -0.91
CA SER A 24 0.11 1.67 0.07
C SER A 24 -0.35 1.35 1.49
N VAL A 25 -1.56 1.75 1.87
CA VAL A 25 -2.10 1.45 3.21
C VAL A 25 -2.20 -0.07 3.44
N ASP A 26 -2.62 -0.84 2.43
CA ASP A 26 -2.65 -2.31 2.52
C ASP A 26 -1.25 -2.90 2.74
N LEU A 27 -0.25 -2.41 2.02
CA LEU A 27 1.13 -2.84 2.20
C LEU A 27 1.62 -2.51 3.63
N TYR A 28 1.33 -1.32 4.12
CA TYR A 28 1.83 -0.85 5.41
C TYR A 28 1.23 -1.69 6.54
N GLU A 29 -0.09 -1.87 6.51
CA GLU A 29 -0.80 -2.72 7.47
C GLU A 29 -0.24 -4.14 7.47
N SER A 30 -0.12 -4.78 6.30
CA SER A 30 0.42 -6.14 6.21
C SER A 30 1.87 -6.24 6.68
N ALA A 31 2.73 -5.30 6.27
CA ALA A 31 4.14 -5.30 6.62
C ALA A 31 4.37 -5.08 8.13
N ILE A 32 3.63 -4.16 8.74
CA ILE A 32 3.72 -3.87 10.18
C ILE A 32 3.15 -5.05 10.97
N SER A 33 1.92 -5.49 10.69
CA SER A 33 1.26 -6.60 11.40
C SER A 33 2.12 -7.88 11.41
N ARG A 34 2.81 -8.18 10.31
CA ARG A 34 3.75 -9.31 10.24
C ARG A 34 5.09 -9.01 10.92
N GLY A 35 5.68 -7.85 10.65
CA GLY A 35 6.98 -7.47 11.21
C GLY A 35 6.98 -7.44 12.73
N ILE A 36 5.89 -6.95 13.35
CA ILE A 36 5.78 -6.93 14.82
C ILE A 36 5.65 -8.32 15.43
N THR A 37 5.29 -9.35 14.66
CA THR A 37 5.30 -10.75 15.10
C THR A 37 6.60 -11.47 14.73
N GLY A 38 7.55 -10.77 14.13
CA GLY A 38 8.88 -11.28 13.78
C GLY A 38 9.01 -11.75 12.33
N ASP A 39 8.00 -11.52 11.49
CA ASP A 39 8.02 -11.88 10.08
C ASP A 39 8.21 -10.67 9.17
N SER A 40 9.44 -10.48 8.69
CA SER A 40 9.80 -9.39 7.76
C SER A 40 9.88 -9.84 6.29
N ASN A 41 9.34 -11.02 5.96
CA ASN A 41 9.32 -11.51 4.58
C ASN A 41 8.33 -10.73 3.71
N PRO A 42 8.51 -10.72 2.37
CA PRO A 42 7.55 -10.09 1.48
C PRO A 42 6.13 -10.62 1.67
N PRO A 43 5.11 -9.75 1.63
CA PRO A 43 3.73 -10.13 1.38
C PRO A 43 3.57 -10.88 0.05
N GLU A 44 2.50 -11.66 -0.06
CA GLU A 44 2.20 -12.39 -1.29
C GLU A 44 2.10 -11.42 -2.48
N GLY A 45 2.74 -11.76 -3.60
CA GLY A 45 2.79 -10.90 -4.78
C GLY A 45 3.77 -9.72 -4.69
N PHE A 46 4.65 -9.70 -3.68
CA PHE A 46 5.75 -8.74 -3.60
C PHE A 46 7.10 -9.43 -3.79
N SER A 47 7.96 -8.80 -4.57
CA SER A 47 9.36 -9.20 -4.70
C SER A 47 10.16 -9.09 -3.39
N ALA A 48 11.25 -9.86 -3.29
CA ALA A 48 12.19 -9.77 -2.17
C ALA A 48 12.75 -8.34 -1.99
N ALA A 49 12.85 -7.92 -0.72
CA ALA A 49 13.31 -6.59 -0.35
C ALA A 49 14.76 -6.36 -0.80
N GLY A 50 15.03 -5.21 -1.43
CA GLY A 50 16.39 -4.78 -1.80
C GLY A 50 17.07 -5.57 -2.93
N VAL A 51 16.45 -6.64 -3.43
CA VAL A 51 16.99 -7.47 -4.53
C VAL A 51 16.35 -7.07 -5.87
N SER A 52 15.06 -6.75 -5.87
CA SER A 52 14.31 -6.43 -7.08
C SER A 52 14.65 -5.03 -7.63
N SER A 53 14.77 -4.95 -8.96
CA SER A 53 14.97 -3.67 -9.64
C SER A 53 13.83 -2.70 -9.33
N LEU A 54 14.10 -1.40 -9.42
CA LEU A 54 13.04 -0.39 -9.27
C LEU A 54 11.92 -0.59 -10.29
N MET A 55 12.25 -0.96 -11.53
CA MET A 55 11.28 -1.20 -12.61
C MET A 55 10.36 -2.37 -12.28
N THR A 56 10.91 -3.50 -11.83
CA THR A 56 10.12 -4.67 -11.41
C THR A 56 9.13 -4.30 -10.30
N ARG A 57 9.60 -3.56 -9.29
CA ARG A 57 8.74 -3.12 -8.17
C ARG A 57 7.63 -2.18 -8.65
N LEU A 58 7.92 -1.31 -9.62
CA LEU A 58 6.93 -0.40 -10.19
C LEU A 58 5.86 -1.14 -11.01
N GLU A 59 6.25 -2.15 -11.79
CA GLU A 59 5.33 -3.00 -12.57
C GLU A 59 4.41 -3.80 -11.66
N GLU A 60 4.97 -4.49 -10.64
CA GLU A 60 4.19 -5.21 -9.63
C GLU A 60 3.19 -4.29 -8.92
N ASN A 61 3.64 -3.08 -8.55
CA ASN A 61 2.78 -2.10 -7.89
C ASN A 61 1.65 -1.61 -8.80
N THR A 62 1.97 -1.35 -10.07
CA THR A 62 0.99 -0.91 -11.06
C THR A 62 -0.10 -1.97 -11.24
N GLN A 63 0.28 -3.24 -11.37
CA GLN A 63 -0.67 -4.33 -11.51
C GLN A 63 -1.56 -4.49 -10.26
N ARG A 64 -0.99 -4.34 -9.06
CA ARG A 64 -1.75 -4.36 -7.80
C ARG A 64 -2.77 -3.23 -7.73
N VAL A 65 -2.39 -2.00 -8.10
CA VAL A 65 -3.32 -0.87 -8.14
C VAL A 65 -4.45 -1.08 -9.15
N ILE A 66 -4.15 -1.64 -10.32
CA ILE A 66 -5.18 -1.97 -11.33
C ILE A 66 -6.17 -3.00 -10.75
N ASN A 67 -5.67 -4.10 -10.20
CA ASN A 67 -6.51 -5.16 -9.64
C ASN A 67 -7.38 -4.63 -8.50
N LEU A 68 -6.79 -3.85 -7.59
CA LEU A 68 -7.50 -3.23 -6.47
C LEU A 68 -8.65 -2.35 -6.98
N ARG A 69 -8.39 -1.49 -7.96
CA ARG A 69 -9.41 -0.61 -8.55
C ARG A 69 -10.54 -1.38 -9.22
N GLN A 70 -10.22 -2.48 -9.90
CA GLN A 70 -11.22 -3.34 -10.53
C GLN A 70 -12.10 -4.05 -9.50
N ASP A 71 -11.53 -4.44 -8.36
CA ASP A 71 -12.25 -5.15 -7.29
C ASP A 71 -13.18 -4.22 -6.49
N ILE A 72 -12.69 -3.04 -6.09
CA ILE A 72 -13.45 -2.15 -5.17
C ILE A 72 -14.28 -1.09 -5.90
N GLY A 73 -13.95 -0.75 -7.15
CA GLY A 73 -14.73 0.12 -8.02
C GLY A 73 -15.08 1.48 -7.40
N ASP A 74 -16.37 1.77 -7.33
CA ASP A 74 -16.93 3.03 -6.80
C ASP A 74 -16.76 3.18 -5.27
N ARG A 75 -16.39 2.10 -4.58
CA ARG A 75 -16.16 2.11 -3.13
C ARG A 75 -14.76 2.55 -2.73
N LEU A 76 -13.93 2.98 -3.69
CA LEU A 76 -12.53 3.35 -3.45
C LEU A 76 -12.36 4.29 -2.24
N LEU A 77 -13.14 5.38 -2.17
CA LEU A 77 -13.00 6.36 -1.10
C LEU A 77 -13.41 5.82 0.27
N SER A 78 -14.52 5.08 0.36
CA SER A 78 -14.97 4.51 1.63
C SER A 78 -14.04 3.40 2.11
N VAL A 79 -13.55 2.56 1.20
CA VAL A 79 -12.53 1.53 1.49
C VAL A 79 -11.22 2.18 1.94
N PHE A 80 -10.75 3.21 1.25
CA PHE A 80 -9.55 3.94 1.65
C PHE A 80 -9.69 4.52 3.06
N SER A 81 -10.81 5.18 3.35
CA SER A 81 -11.07 5.77 4.66
C SER A 81 -11.08 4.70 5.77
N GLY A 82 -11.75 3.57 5.56
CA GLY A 82 -11.75 2.46 6.51
C GLY A 82 -10.36 1.89 6.76
N ARG A 83 -9.58 1.64 5.69
CA ARG A 83 -8.20 1.15 5.79
C ARG A 83 -7.28 2.13 6.54
N CYS A 84 -7.48 3.43 6.36
CA CYS A 84 -6.73 4.42 7.13
C CYS A 84 -7.05 4.32 8.63
N GLN A 85 -8.32 4.14 9.00
CA GLN A 85 -8.71 3.96 10.39
C GLN A 85 -8.11 2.69 10.99
N ASP A 86 -8.07 1.61 10.22
CA ASP A 86 -7.48 0.35 10.68
C ASP A 86 -5.96 0.45 10.86
N LEU A 87 -5.27 1.13 9.93
CA LEU A 87 -3.84 1.42 10.08
C LEU A 87 -3.55 2.33 11.29
N THR A 88 -4.41 3.33 11.55
CA THR A 88 -4.29 4.16 12.77
C THR A 88 -4.42 3.31 14.04
N LYS A 89 -5.42 2.44 14.12
CA LYS A 89 -5.59 1.54 15.27
C LYS A 89 -4.39 0.60 15.44
N LEU A 90 -3.81 0.12 14.34
CA LEU A 90 -2.59 -0.70 14.39
C LEU A 90 -1.44 0.06 15.05
N PHE A 91 -1.21 1.31 14.66
CA PHE A 91 -0.19 2.16 15.28
C PHE A 91 -0.46 2.44 16.76
N GLU A 92 -1.71 2.75 17.13
CA GLU A 92 -2.12 2.97 18.51
C GLU A 92 -1.96 1.72 19.40
N GLY A 93 -2.01 0.53 18.81
CA GLY A 93 -1.87 -0.75 19.50
C GLY A 93 -0.43 -1.26 19.66
N LEU A 94 0.57 -0.59 19.08
CA LEU A 94 1.96 -1.04 19.17
C LEU A 94 2.53 -0.82 20.58
N ALA A 95 3.18 -1.85 21.13
CA ALA A 95 3.96 -1.69 22.36
C ALA A 95 5.31 -1.00 22.05
N ASP A 96 5.94 -0.41 23.07
CA ASP A 96 7.23 0.31 22.94
C ASP A 96 8.30 -0.49 22.17
N LYS A 97 8.37 -1.81 22.42
CA LYS A 97 9.33 -2.71 21.76
C LYS A 97 9.02 -2.98 20.28
N ASP A 98 7.77 -2.81 19.86
CA ASP A 98 7.34 -3.17 18.50
C ASP A 98 7.82 -2.14 17.48
N TRP A 99 7.95 -0.88 17.89
CA TRP A 99 8.40 0.23 17.05
C TRP A 99 9.76 0.00 16.37
N GLN A 100 10.65 -0.76 17.03
CA GLN A 100 11.99 -1.06 16.52
C GLN A 100 12.08 -2.38 15.74
N LYS A 101 10.99 -3.16 15.66
CA LYS A 101 10.99 -4.41 14.91
C LYS A 101 11.07 -4.13 13.42
N LEU A 102 11.89 -4.91 12.73
CA LEU A 102 12.02 -4.83 11.28
C LEU A 102 10.76 -5.37 10.60
N CYS A 103 10.22 -4.57 9.71
CA CYS A 103 9.08 -4.86 8.88
C CYS A 103 9.58 -4.92 7.42
N TYR A 104 8.91 -5.71 6.59
CA TYR A 104 9.19 -5.72 5.16
C TYR A 104 9.01 -4.31 4.59
N HIS A 105 9.89 -3.85 3.71
CA HIS A 105 9.64 -2.75 2.78
C HIS A 105 10.36 -3.07 1.45
N PRO A 106 9.82 -2.72 0.28
CA PRO A 106 10.37 -3.19 -1.01
C PRO A 106 11.84 -2.84 -1.25
N GLY A 107 12.32 -1.73 -0.68
CA GLY A 107 13.73 -1.32 -0.79
C GLY A 107 14.68 -2.02 0.19
N LYS A 108 14.19 -2.43 1.37
CA LYS A 108 14.95 -3.04 2.48
C LYS A 108 14.01 -3.30 3.66
N GLY A 109 14.41 -4.11 4.63
CA GLY A 109 13.73 -4.10 5.94
C GLY A 109 13.88 -2.75 6.64
N ILE A 110 12.80 -2.25 7.24
CA ILE A 110 12.78 -0.98 7.99
C ILE A 110 12.06 -1.14 9.33
N PRO A 111 12.39 -0.35 10.36
CA PRO A 111 11.63 -0.34 11.61
C PRO A 111 10.16 0.02 11.40
N ALA A 112 9.26 -0.51 12.24
CA ALA A 112 7.85 -0.12 12.23
C ALA A 112 7.66 1.41 12.38
N ALA A 113 8.51 2.08 13.17
CA ALA A 113 8.48 3.54 13.32
C ALA A 113 8.65 4.30 11.98
N THR A 114 9.46 3.79 11.06
CA THR A 114 9.70 4.44 9.75
C THR A 114 8.44 4.48 8.89
N TYR A 115 7.47 3.59 9.12
CA TYR A 115 6.20 3.63 8.40
C TYR A 115 5.34 4.85 8.73
N VAL A 116 5.53 5.48 9.91
CA VAL A 116 4.86 6.74 10.25
C VAL A 116 5.38 7.86 9.34
N ASP A 117 6.70 7.96 9.17
CA ASP A 117 7.33 8.95 8.30
C ASP A 117 6.92 8.76 6.84
N LEU A 118 6.92 7.50 6.37
CA LEU A 118 6.48 7.16 5.01
C LEU A 118 5.01 7.54 4.80
N ARG A 119 4.16 7.30 5.79
CA ARG A 119 2.73 7.64 5.69
C ARG A 119 2.51 9.15 5.61
N LEU A 120 3.24 9.93 6.41
CA LEU A 120 3.19 11.39 6.35
C LEU A 120 3.69 11.91 5.01
N ALA A 121 4.79 11.36 4.49
CA ALA A 121 5.34 11.73 3.19
C ALA A 121 4.36 11.41 2.05
N GLU A 122 3.75 10.21 2.06
CA GLU A 122 2.74 9.84 1.06
C GLU A 122 1.55 10.78 1.07
N LEU A 123 1.02 11.12 2.25
CA LEU A 123 -0.09 12.05 2.37
C LEU A 123 0.31 13.43 1.84
N ALA A 124 1.46 13.98 2.25
CA ALA A 124 1.92 15.29 1.80
C ALA A 124 2.17 15.36 0.29
N ILE A 125 2.70 14.29 -0.32
CA ILE A 125 3.00 14.24 -1.75
C ILE A 125 1.74 14.02 -2.57
N HIS A 126 0.75 13.29 -2.07
CA HIS A 126 -0.40 12.84 -2.85
C HIS A 126 -1.75 13.44 -2.38
N GLU A 127 -1.77 14.39 -1.45
CA GLU A 127 -3.00 15.03 -0.95
C GLU A 127 -3.87 15.62 -2.09
N TRP A 128 -3.22 16.23 -3.09
CA TRP A 128 -3.86 16.80 -4.27
C TRP A 128 -4.52 15.75 -5.18
N GLU A 129 -4.29 14.46 -4.96
CA GLU A 129 -4.99 13.37 -5.65
C GLU A 129 -6.46 13.26 -5.23
N TYR A 130 -6.82 13.72 -4.03
CA TYR A 130 -8.18 13.67 -3.51
C TYR A 130 -8.89 15.04 -3.44
N ALA A 131 -8.17 16.13 -3.73
CA ALA A 131 -8.78 17.45 -3.78
C ALA A 131 -9.86 17.50 -4.88
N PRO A 132 -11.09 17.97 -4.58
CA PRO A 132 -12.09 18.22 -5.61
C PRO A 132 -11.56 19.32 -6.54
N ASN A 133 -11.54 19.02 -7.85
CA ASN A 133 -11.32 20.04 -8.90
C ASN A 133 -12.53 20.96 -9.00
#